data_AF-A0A3E0WSY8-F1
#
_entry.id   AF-A0A3E0WSY8-F1
#
_cell.length_a   1.000
_cell.length_b   1.000
_cell.length_c   1.000
_cell.angle_alpha   90.00
_cell.angle_beta   90.00
_cell.angle_gamma   90.00
#
_symmetry.space_group_name_H-M   'P 1'
#
loop_
_entity.id
_entity.type
_entity.pdbx_description
1 polymer ?
#
loop_
_entity_poly.entity_id
_entity_poly.type
_entity_poly.pdbx_seq_one_letter_code
_entity_poly.pdbx_strand_id
1 'polypeptide(L)'
;MNRAQAFIDILLALALTILAGVVAGIVAQATMGSIPFMLILALQGVIILVGIDILLRLRGEGWADLRLRTPSSQHLLEGLQALAIAFAVNFVLNLLAHILAPSLIEGHQERLTGVADILGDGLPLAGILLVMLFIGFYEEVLARGFLLRRCEILLGGVWGPVIISSILFGLGHMYQGLWG
;
A
#
# COMPACT_ATOMS: atom_id res chain seq x y z
N MET A 1 -6.12 -23.06 6.66
CA MET A 1 -5.59 -22.17 7.72
C MET A 1 -6.68 -21.88 8.77
N ASN A 2 -6.34 -21.79 10.07
CA ASN A 2 -7.26 -21.44 11.16
C ASN A 2 -7.14 -19.96 11.61
N ARG A 3 -8.02 -19.51 12.52
CA ARG A 3 -8.02 -18.11 13.02
C ARG A 3 -6.72 -17.67 13.68
N ALA A 4 -6.11 -18.52 14.50
CA ALA A 4 -4.85 -18.21 15.18
C ALA A 4 -3.70 -18.03 14.19
N GLN A 5 -3.63 -18.90 13.17
CA GLN A 5 -2.66 -18.77 12.09
C GLN A 5 -2.89 -17.48 11.29
N ALA A 6 -4.15 -17.14 10.99
CA ALA A 6 -4.46 -15.89 10.27
C ALA A 6 -4.04 -14.65 11.07
N PHE A 7 -4.25 -14.65 12.39
CA PHE A 7 -3.78 -13.58 13.27
C PHE A 7 -2.25 -13.47 13.28
N ILE A 8 -1.54 -14.59 13.39
CA ILE A 8 -0.07 -14.63 13.32
C ILE A 8 0.42 -14.11 11.96
N ASP A 9 -0.19 -14.54 10.86
CA ASP A 9 0.16 -14.08 9.52
C ASP A 9 -0.03 -12.56 9.36
N ILE A 10 -1.09 -11.98 9.94
CA ILE A 10 -1.27 -10.52 9.97
C ILE A 10 -0.10 -9.85 10.71
N LEU A 11 0.25 -10.34 11.90
CA LEU A 11 1.38 -9.78 12.66
C LEU A 11 2.71 -9.90 11.91
N LEU A 12 2.94 -11.04 11.26
CA LEU A 12 4.14 -11.28 10.46
C LEU A 12 4.19 -10.36 9.23
N ALA A 13 3.06 -10.12 8.55
CA ALA A 13 3.00 -9.19 7.43
C ALA A 13 3.25 -7.74 7.86
N LEU A 14 2.76 -7.33 9.03
CA LEU A 14 3.07 -6.02 9.60
C LEU A 14 4.55 -5.90 9.96
N ALA A 15 5.11 -6.91 10.62
CA ALA A 15 6.54 -6.95 10.94
C ALA A 15 7.41 -6.93 9.67
N LEU A 16 7.00 -7.65 8.62
CA LEU A 16 7.65 -7.65 7.31
C LEU A 16 7.61 -6.25 6.66
N THR A 17 6.48 -5.54 6.75
CA THR A 17 6.34 -4.18 6.20
C THR A 17 7.28 -3.21 6.91
N ILE A 18 7.36 -3.28 8.24
CA ILE A 18 8.28 -2.49 9.05
C ILE A 18 9.73 -2.82 8.69
N LEU A 19 10.08 -4.12 8.63
CA LEU A 19 11.42 -4.56 8.27
C LEU A 19 11.82 -4.08 6.86
N ALA A 20 10.93 -4.20 5.89
CA ALA A 20 11.18 -3.76 4.52
C ALA A 20 11.42 -2.24 4.46
N GLY A 21 10.64 -1.45 5.21
CA GLY A 21 10.85 -0.01 5.35
C GLY A 21 12.18 0.35 6.03
N VAL A 22 12.58 -0.38 7.07
CA VAL A 22 13.89 -0.19 7.72
C VAL A 22 15.03 -0.50 6.74
N VAL A 23 14.94 -1.61 6.01
CA VAL A 23 15.94 -1.97 5.00
C VAL A 23 16.02 -0.90 3.90
N ALA A 24 14.88 -0.43 3.40
CA ALA A 24 14.81 0.68 2.46
C ALA A 24 15.51 1.94 2.99
N GLY A 25 15.27 2.30 4.26
CA GLY A 25 15.92 3.44 4.92
C GLY A 25 17.44 3.28 5.09
N ILE A 26 17.92 2.05 5.36
CA ILE A 26 19.36 1.75 5.40
C ILE A 26 19.99 1.91 4.02
N VAL A 27 19.34 1.38 2.97
CA VAL A 27 19.82 1.48 1.59
C VAL A 27 19.84 2.93 1.12
N ALA A 28 18.81 3.72 1.44
CA ALA A 28 18.77 5.15 1.14
C ALA A 28 19.95 5.91 1.75
N GLN A 29 20.27 5.62 3.02
CA GLN A 29 21.43 6.22 3.68
C GLN A 29 22.76 5.75 3.08
N ALA A 30 22.92 4.45 2.84
CA ALA A 30 24.15 3.87 2.30
C ALA A 30 24.47 4.35 0.89
N THR A 31 23.45 4.68 0.11
CA THR A 31 23.59 5.15 -1.29
C THR A 31 23.74 6.67 -1.38
N MET A 32 23.55 7.41 -0.28
CA MET A 32 23.68 8.87 -0.23
C MET A 32 22.93 9.60 -1.35
N GLY A 33 21.75 9.09 -1.75
CA GLY A 33 20.94 9.69 -2.81
C GLY A 33 21.43 9.40 -4.24
N SER A 34 22.43 8.55 -4.44
CA SER A 34 22.89 8.14 -5.78
C SER A 34 21.87 7.26 -6.53
N ILE A 35 20.90 6.69 -5.82
CA ILE A 35 19.80 5.91 -6.39
C ILE A 35 18.49 6.68 -6.20
N PRO A 36 17.66 6.83 -7.26
CA PRO A 36 16.34 7.44 -7.15
C PRO A 36 15.49 6.78 -6.07
N PHE A 37 14.84 7.58 -5.23
CA PHE A 37 14.06 7.10 -4.08
C PHE A 37 12.97 6.09 -4.49
N MET A 38 12.36 6.30 -5.66
CA MET A 38 11.40 5.39 -6.27
C MET A 38 11.94 3.96 -6.44
N LEU A 39 13.21 3.77 -6.80
CA LEU A 39 13.80 2.44 -6.91
C LEU A 39 14.03 1.79 -5.55
N ILE A 40 14.23 2.59 -4.50
CA ILE A 40 14.31 2.11 -3.12
C ILE A 40 12.94 1.62 -2.64
N LEU A 41 11.87 2.33 -3.00
CA LEU A 41 10.49 1.86 -2.76
C LEU A 41 10.17 0.58 -3.56
N ALA A 42 10.68 0.46 -4.78
CA ALA A 42 10.56 -0.78 -5.55
C ALA A 42 11.29 -1.95 -4.85
N LEU A 43 12.48 -1.72 -4.30
CA LEU A 43 13.19 -2.71 -3.48
C LEU A 43 12.36 -3.15 -2.26
N GLN A 44 11.74 -2.19 -1.56
CA GLN A 44 10.81 -2.49 -0.46
C GLN A 44 9.68 -3.42 -0.93
N GLY A 45 9.06 -3.11 -2.07
CA GLY A 45 8.03 -3.94 -2.68
C GLY A 45 8.50 -5.36 -2.99
N VAL A 46 9.73 -5.53 -3.51
CA VAL A 46 10.33 -6.85 -3.76
C VAL A 46 10.48 -7.64 -2.45
N ILE A 47 11.00 -7.02 -1.39
CA ILE A 47 11.14 -7.67 -0.07
C ILE A 47 9.78 -8.13 0.45
N ILE A 48 8.75 -7.28 0.32
CA ILE A 48 7.39 -7.60 0.74
C ILE A 48 6.83 -8.79 -0.06
N LEU A 49 6.94 -8.77 -1.40
CA LEU A 49 6.43 -9.85 -2.25
C LEU A 49 7.12 -11.19 -1.96
N VAL A 50 8.44 -11.18 -1.77
CA VAL A 50 9.21 -12.38 -1.37
C VAL A 50 8.77 -12.86 0.01
N GLY A 51 8.60 -11.96 0.97
CA GLY A 51 8.13 -12.33 2.31
C GLY A 51 6.71 -12.92 2.30
N ILE A 52 5.80 -12.37 1.48
CA ILE A 52 4.46 -12.93 1.27
C ILE A 52 4.54 -14.33 0.65
N ASP A 53 5.35 -14.53 -0.39
CA ASP A 53 5.55 -15.85 -1.01
C ASP A 53 6.02 -16.89 0.03
N ILE A 54 6.98 -16.50 0.89
CA ILE A 54 7.46 -17.36 1.98
C ILE A 54 6.32 -17.68 2.95
N LEU A 55 5.57 -16.67 3.42
CA LEU A 55 4.46 -16.89 4.35
C LEU A 55 3.39 -17.81 3.75
N LEU A 56 3.06 -17.66 2.47
CA LEU A 56 2.13 -18.54 1.77
C LEU A 56 2.64 -19.98 1.72
N ARG A 57 3.90 -20.18 1.31
CA ARG A 57 4.51 -21.52 1.26
C ARG A 57 4.56 -22.19 2.63
N LEU A 58 4.83 -21.43 3.70
CA LEU A 58 4.79 -21.92 5.09
C LEU A 58 3.38 -22.34 5.55
N ARG A 59 2.34 -21.98 4.80
CA ARG A 59 0.95 -22.41 5.02
C ARG A 59 0.46 -23.45 4.00
N GLY A 60 1.32 -23.85 3.05
CA GLY A 60 0.93 -24.70 1.93
C GLY A 60 -0.01 -24.00 0.94
N GLU A 61 -0.04 -22.67 0.95
CA GLU A 61 -0.81 -21.82 0.03
C GLU A 61 0.10 -21.30 -1.10
N GLY A 62 -0.50 -20.88 -2.20
CA GLY A 62 0.18 -20.23 -3.33
C GLY A 62 -0.49 -18.92 -3.74
N TRP A 63 0.08 -18.27 -4.75
CA TRP A 63 -0.43 -16.99 -5.27
C TRP A 63 -1.89 -17.03 -5.73
N ALA A 64 -2.37 -18.19 -6.18
CA ALA A 64 -3.77 -18.39 -6.56
C ALA A 64 -4.73 -18.25 -5.37
N ASP A 65 -4.27 -18.53 -4.14
CA ASP A 65 -5.08 -18.45 -2.92
C ASP A 65 -5.31 -17.00 -2.46
N LEU A 66 -4.52 -16.05 -2.96
CA LEU A 66 -4.73 -14.61 -2.79
C LEU A 66 -5.87 -14.07 -3.68
N ARG A 67 -6.55 -14.92 -4.44
CA ARG A 67 -7.61 -14.54 -5.39
C ARG A 67 -7.14 -13.56 -6.47
N LEU A 68 -5.85 -13.60 -6.82
CA LEU A 68 -5.36 -12.89 -8.00
C LEU A 68 -6.06 -13.46 -9.23
N ARG A 69 -6.77 -12.59 -9.95
CA ARG A 69 -7.51 -12.95 -11.17
C ARG A 69 -6.97 -12.15 -12.34
N THR A 70 -6.96 -12.76 -13.51
CA THR A 70 -6.68 -12.04 -14.75
C THR A 70 -7.74 -10.95 -14.93
N PRO A 71 -7.33 -9.69 -15.13
CA PRO A 71 -8.29 -8.60 -15.32
C PRO A 71 -9.04 -8.81 -16.63
N SER A 72 -10.37 -8.70 -16.57
CA SER A 72 -11.23 -8.57 -17.75
C SER A 72 -11.44 -7.08 -18.03
N SER A 73 -11.94 -6.72 -19.22
CA SER A 73 -12.31 -5.33 -19.52
C SER A 73 -13.34 -4.77 -18.54
N GLN A 74 -14.24 -5.60 -18.03
CA GLN A 74 -15.20 -5.22 -17.00
C GLN A 74 -14.50 -4.91 -15.67
N HIS A 75 -13.56 -5.75 -15.21
CA HIS A 75 -12.81 -5.49 -13.98
C HIS A 75 -11.97 -4.20 -14.08
N LEU A 76 -11.44 -3.91 -15.28
CA LEU A 76 -10.75 -2.63 -15.52
C LEU A 76 -11.69 -1.45 -15.38
N LEU A 77 -12.91 -1.54 -15.92
CA LEU A 77 -13.92 -0.50 -15.77
C LEU A 77 -14.33 -0.31 -14.30
N GLU A 78 -14.56 -1.39 -13.57
CA GLU A 78 -14.88 -1.36 -12.14
C GLU A 78 -13.74 -0.72 -11.33
N GLY A 79 -12.48 -1.05 -11.65
CA GLY A 79 -11.30 -0.42 -11.06
C GLY A 79 -11.23 1.09 -11.35
N LEU A 80 -11.48 1.51 -12.59
CA LEU A 80 -11.54 2.92 -12.97
C LEU A 80 -12.68 3.67 -12.27
N GLN A 81 -13.84 3.03 -12.11
CA GLN A 81 -14.97 3.59 -11.37
C GLN A 81 -14.63 3.74 -9.88
N ALA A 82 -14.06 2.71 -9.27
CA ALA A 82 -13.62 2.76 -7.88
C ALA A 82 -12.56 3.85 -7.67
N LEU A 83 -11.62 3.98 -8.61
CA LEU A 83 -10.62 5.04 -8.60
C LEU A 83 -11.27 6.42 -8.68
N ALA A 84 -12.19 6.63 -9.63
CA ALA A 84 -12.91 7.89 -9.78
C ALA A 84 -13.72 8.25 -8.53
N ILE A 85 -14.39 7.27 -7.91
CA ILE A 85 -15.11 7.44 -6.65
C ILE A 85 -14.15 7.80 -5.53
N ALA A 86 -13.01 7.11 -5.40
CA ALA A 86 -12.01 7.40 -4.38
C ALA A 86 -11.48 8.84 -4.52
N PHE A 87 -11.16 9.28 -5.74
CA PHE A 87 -10.77 10.67 -6.01
C PHE A 87 -11.88 11.67 -5.70
N ALA A 88 -13.13 11.36 -6.04
CA ALA A 88 -14.26 12.23 -5.76
C ALA A 88 -14.49 12.38 -4.24
N VAL A 89 -14.45 11.28 -3.49
CA VAL A 89 -14.55 11.28 -2.03
C VAL A 89 -13.39 12.06 -1.42
N ASN A 90 -12.15 11.79 -1.86
CA ASN A 90 -10.98 12.51 -1.39
C ASN A 90 -11.08 14.02 -1.66
N PHE A 91 -11.55 14.41 -2.86
CA PHE A 91 -11.78 15.81 -3.21
C PHE A 91 -12.81 16.47 -2.30
N VAL A 92 -13.95 15.82 -2.05
CA VAL A 92 -15.00 16.35 -1.16
C VAL A 92 -14.47 16.48 0.27
N LEU A 93 -13.75 15.49 0.79
CA LEU A 93 -13.17 15.55 2.13
C LEU A 93 -12.13 16.67 2.26
N ASN A 94 -11.26 16.83 1.26
CA ASN A 94 -10.28 17.93 1.23
C ASN A 94 -10.97 19.30 1.12
N LEU A 95 -12.02 19.42 0.31
CA LEU A 95 -12.79 20.66 0.20
C LEU A 95 -13.45 21.03 1.53
N LEU A 96 -14.10 20.06 2.19
CA LEU A 96 -14.70 20.26 3.51
C LEU A 96 -13.64 20.64 4.56
N ALA A 97 -12.50 19.94 4.57
CA ALA A 97 -11.40 20.26 5.48
C ALA A 97 -10.82 21.65 5.21
N HIS A 98 -10.72 22.08 3.96
CA HIS A 98 -10.26 23.43 3.61
C HIS A 98 -11.22 24.51 4.12
N ILE A 99 -12.54 24.26 4.05
CA ILE A 99 -13.56 25.19 4.56
C ILE A 99 -13.56 25.24 6.10
N LEU A 100 -13.43 24.09 6.76
CA LEU A 100 -13.60 23.97 8.22
C LEU A 100 -12.30 24.19 9.01
N ALA A 101 -11.15 23.85 8.44
CA ALA A 101 -9.84 23.86 9.08
C ALA A 101 -8.71 24.10 8.05
N PRO A 102 -8.65 25.29 7.43
CA PRO A 102 -7.73 25.57 6.32
C PRO A 102 -6.25 25.32 6.66
N SER A 103 -5.84 25.64 7.89
CA SER A 103 -4.46 25.44 8.36
C SER A 103 -4.03 23.97 8.40
N LEU A 104 -4.97 23.02 8.54
CA LEU A 104 -4.65 21.58 8.46
C LEU A 104 -4.35 21.14 7.03
N ILE A 105 -5.01 21.75 6.04
CA ILE A 105 -4.85 21.39 4.63
C ILE A 105 -3.60 22.01 4.03
N GLU A 106 -3.27 23.25 4.37
CA GLU A 106 -2.05 23.92 3.90
C GLU A 106 -0.79 23.11 4.27
N GLY A 107 -0.65 22.73 5.55
CA GLY A 107 0.50 21.92 5.99
C GLY A 107 0.52 20.49 5.40
N HIS A 108 -0.65 19.94 5.05
CA HIS A 108 -0.72 18.65 4.36
C HIS A 108 -0.29 18.76 2.89
N GLN A 109 -0.73 19.81 2.18
CA GLN A 109 -0.35 20.06 0.79
C GLN A 109 1.15 20.32 0.62
N GLU A 110 1.75 21.09 1.52
CA GLU A 110 3.21 21.30 1.53
C GLU A 110 3.97 19.98 1.68
N ARG A 111 3.51 19.11 2.59
CA ARG A 111 4.11 17.79 2.80
C ARG A 111 3.97 16.88 1.58
N LEU A 112 2.78 16.83 0.97
CA LEU A 112 2.55 16.04 -0.25
C LEU A 112 3.40 16.54 -1.42
N THR A 113 3.58 17.86 -1.55
CA THR A 113 4.45 18.45 -2.57
C THR A 113 5.90 18.00 -2.36
N GLY A 114 6.40 18.06 -1.12
CA GLY A 114 7.75 17.55 -0.81
C GLY A 114 7.91 16.05 -1.08
N VAL A 115 6.88 15.23 -0.82
CA VAL A 115 6.89 13.80 -1.19
C VAL A 115 6.92 13.63 -2.71
N ALA A 116 6.11 14.40 -3.44
CA ALA A 116 6.06 14.34 -4.91
C ALA A 116 7.40 14.73 -5.54
N ASP A 117 8.07 15.75 -5.01
CA ASP A 117 9.39 16.18 -5.48
C ASP A 117 10.43 15.06 -5.30
N ILE A 118 10.45 14.40 -4.13
CA ILE A 118 11.35 13.27 -3.85
C ILE A 118 11.05 12.07 -4.77
N LEU A 119 9.77 11.79 -5.02
CA LEU A 119 9.36 10.68 -5.90
C LEU A 119 9.64 10.97 -7.38
N GLY A 120 9.60 12.23 -7.79
CA GLY A 120 9.83 12.65 -9.17
C GLY A 120 11.30 12.77 -9.55
N ASP A 121 12.22 12.81 -8.57
CA ASP A 121 13.63 13.06 -8.83
C ASP A 121 14.35 11.83 -9.44
N GLY A 122 15.27 12.11 -10.37
CA GLY A 122 16.17 11.10 -10.93
C GLY A 122 15.56 10.06 -11.89
N LEU A 123 14.28 10.16 -12.26
CA LEU A 123 13.64 9.26 -13.24
C LEU A 123 12.86 10.01 -14.33
N PRO A 124 12.88 9.54 -15.59
CA PRO A 124 11.98 10.03 -16.61
C PRO A 124 10.53 9.61 -16.30
N LEU A 125 9.54 10.33 -16.85
CA LEU A 125 8.11 10.07 -16.62
C LEU A 125 7.73 8.59 -16.83
N ALA A 126 8.23 7.96 -17.90
CA ALA A 126 7.98 6.55 -18.16
C ALA A 126 8.50 5.63 -17.03
N GLY A 127 9.66 5.96 -16.45
CA GLY A 127 10.22 5.25 -15.31
C GLY A 127 9.38 5.44 -14.04
N ILE A 128 8.91 6.67 -13.79
CA ILE A 128 7.99 6.97 -12.67
C ILE A 128 6.71 6.14 -12.80
N LEU A 129 6.08 6.13 -13.97
CA LEU A 129 4.85 5.39 -14.23
C LEU A 129 5.03 3.88 -14.02
N LEU A 130 6.15 3.31 -14.49
CA LEU A 130 6.43 1.89 -14.33
C LEU A 130 6.62 1.52 -12.85
N VAL A 131 7.37 2.34 -12.11
CA VAL A 131 7.62 2.09 -10.69
C VAL A 131 6.35 2.31 -9.86
N MET A 132 5.55 3.34 -10.16
CA MET A 132 4.23 3.55 -9.53
C MET A 132 3.29 2.37 -9.77
N LEU A 133 3.26 1.82 -10.99
CA LEU A 133 2.48 0.62 -11.29
C LEU A 133 2.93 -0.57 -10.45
N PHE A 134 4.24 -0.77 -10.32
CA PHE A 134 4.80 -1.83 -9.48
C PHE A 134 4.48 -1.61 -7.98
N ILE A 135 4.58 -0.36 -7.50
CA ILE A 135 4.25 0.01 -6.12
C ILE A 135 2.80 -0.32 -5.83
N GLY A 136 1.88 0.20 -6.65
CA GLY A 136 0.45 -0.08 -6.52
C GLY A 136 0.14 -1.58 -6.60
N PHE A 137 0.85 -2.33 -7.45
CA PHE A 137 0.70 -3.78 -7.54
C PHE A 137 1.07 -4.48 -6.23
N TYR A 138 2.26 -4.25 -5.66
CA TYR A 138 2.65 -4.97 -4.44
C TYR A 138 1.79 -4.55 -3.25
N GLU A 139 1.38 -3.28 -3.19
CA GLU A 139 0.49 -2.78 -2.15
C GLU A 139 -0.89 -3.45 -2.22
N GLU A 140 -1.43 -3.63 -3.43
CA GLU A 140 -2.71 -4.33 -3.63
C GLU A 140 -2.61 -5.81 -3.24
N VAL A 141 -1.50 -6.47 -3.59
CA VAL A 141 -1.20 -7.85 -3.19
C VAL A 141 -1.10 -7.97 -1.66
N LEU A 142 -0.38 -7.07 -0.99
CA LEU A 142 -0.24 -7.07 0.46
C LEU A 142 -1.59 -6.79 1.13
N ALA A 143 -2.28 -5.73 0.74
CA ALA A 143 -3.47 -5.25 1.42
C ALA A 143 -4.71 -6.08 1.10
N ARG A 144 -5.07 -6.22 -0.18
CA ARG A 144 -6.33 -6.85 -0.61
C ARG A 144 -6.15 -8.33 -0.91
N GLY A 145 -4.97 -8.73 -1.39
CA GLY A 145 -4.62 -10.14 -1.56
C GLY A 145 -4.41 -10.83 -0.22
N PHE A 146 -3.42 -10.39 0.56
CA PHE A 146 -2.97 -11.08 1.76
C PHE A 146 -3.74 -10.65 3.02
N LEU A 147 -3.61 -9.39 3.45
CA LEU A 147 -4.16 -8.91 4.73
C LEU A 147 -5.67 -9.06 4.81
N LEU A 148 -6.41 -8.61 3.79
CA LEU A 148 -7.87 -8.75 3.74
C LEU A 148 -8.29 -10.22 3.84
N ARG A 149 -7.62 -11.12 3.11
CA ARG A 149 -7.92 -12.55 3.16
C ARG A 149 -7.67 -13.15 4.54
N ARG A 150 -6.60 -12.73 5.23
CA ARG A 150 -6.35 -13.14 6.62
C ARG A 150 -7.41 -12.58 7.57
N CYS A 151 -7.83 -11.32 7.38
CA CYS A 151 -8.89 -10.71 8.16
C CYS A 151 -10.25 -11.43 7.95
N GLU A 152 -10.57 -11.84 6.71
CA GLU A 152 -11.76 -12.64 6.40
C GLU A 152 -11.78 -13.95 7.19
N ILE A 153 -10.63 -14.62 7.30
CA ILE A 153 -10.53 -15.89 8.03
C ILE A 153 -10.60 -15.65 9.54
N LEU A 154 -9.98 -14.58 10.03
CA LEU A 154 -9.95 -14.22 11.45
C LEU A 154 -11.34 -13.84 11.98
N LEU A 155 -12.03 -12.94 11.28
CA LEU A 155 -13.27 -12.29 11.76
C LEU A 155 -14.54 -12.91 11.18
N GLY A 156 -14.46 -13.46 9.95
CA GLY A 156 -15.63 -13.80 9.16
C GLY A 156 -16.40 -12.55 8.69
N GLY A 157 -17.47 -12.78 7.92
CA GLY A 157 -18.28 -11.70 7.35
C GLY A 157 -17.54 -10.89 6.28
N VAL A 158 -18.10 -9.73 5.93
CA VAL A 158 -17.58 -8.86 4.86
C VAL A 158 -17.00 -7.57 5.44
N TRP A 159 -17.79 -6.83 6.23
CA TRP A 159 -17.42 -5.49 6.65
C TRP A 159 -16.31 -5.43 7.69
N GLY A 160 -16.29 -6.34 8.67
CA GLY A 160 -15.21 -6.40 9.68
C GLY A 160 -13.82 -6.55 9.04
N PRO A 161 -13.60 -7.54 8.17
CA PRO A 161 -12.37 -7.70 7.42
C PRO A 161 -11.97 -6.48 6.59
N VAL A 162 -12.93 -5.88 5.87
CA VAL A 162 -12.70 -4.68 5.05
C VAL A 162 -12.21 -3.52 5.92
N ILE A 163 -12.93 -3.21 7.01
CA ILE A 163 -12.58 -2.11 7.91
C ILE A 163 -11.19 -2.30 8.50
N ILE A 164 -10.89 -3.48 9.03
CA ILE A 164 -9.58 -3.76 9.66
C ILE A 164 -8.46 -3.71 8.63
N SER A 165 -8.64 -4.32 7.45
CA SER A 165 -7.65 -4.27 6.38
C SER A 165 -7.39 -2.84 5.90
N SER A 166 -8.43 -2.02 5.75
CA SER A 166 -8.29 -0.60 5.39
C SER A 166 -7.55 0.21 6.45
N ILE A 167 -7.81 -0.02 7.75
CA ILE A 167 -7.06 0.62 8.84
C ILE A 167 -5.58 0.22 8.78
N LEU A 168 -5.28 -1.06 8.63
CA LEU A 168 -3.89 -1.54 8.55
C LEU A 168 -3.15 -0.93 7.34
N PHE A 169 -3.83 -0.80 6.20
CA PHE A 169 -3.28 -0.14 5.02
C PHE A 169 -2.99 1.35 5.27
N GLY A 170 -3.94 2.08 5.87
CA GLY A 170 -3.78 3.49 6.22
C GLY A 170 -2.69 3.74 7.26
N LEU A 171 -2.51 2.84 8.23
CA LEU A 171 -1.42 2.94 9.21
C LEU A 171 -0.03 2.92 8.56
N GLY A 172 0.13 2.19 7.45
CA GLY A 172 1.36 2.20 6.65
C GLY A 172 1.67 3.55 6.00
N HIS A 173 0.67 4.43 5.90
CA HIS A 173 0.75 5.74 5.25
C HIS A 173 0.79 6.91 6.21
N MET A 174 0.85 6.67 7.53
CA MET A 174 0.91 7.74 8.54
C MET A 174 2.06 8.75 8.35
N TYR A 175 3.11 8.39 7.61
CA TYR A 175 4.19 9.32 7.25
C TYR A 175 3.69 10.49 6.38
N GLN A 176 2.59 10.31 5.65
CA GLN A 176 1.91 11.35 4.87
C GLN A 176 1.05 12.29 5.74
N GLY A 177 0.86 11.95 7.02
CA GLY A 177 0.04 12.66 8.00
C GLY A 177 -1.19 11.87 8.42
N LEU A 178 -1.97 12.42 9.35
CA LEU A 178 -3.24 11.82 9.84
C LEU A 178 -4.33 11.77 8.77
N TRP A 179 -4.16 12.51 7.68
CA TRP A 179 -5.11 12.64 6.57
C TRP A 179 -4.57 12.07 5.26
N GLY A 180 -3.41 11.39 5.31
CA GLY A 180 -2.84 10.65 4.18
C GLY A 180 -3.42 9.25 4.04
#